data_AF-A0A956CB01-F1
#
_entry.id   AF-A0A956CB01-F1
#
_cell.length_a   1.000
_cell.length_b   1.000
_cell.length_c   1.000
_cell.angle_alpha   90.00
_cell.angle_beta   90.00
_cell.angle_gamma   90.00
#
_symmetry.space_group_name_H-M   'P 1'
#
loop_
_entity.id
_entity.type
_entity.pdbx_description
1 polymer ?
#
loop_
_entity_poly.entity_id
_entity_poly.type
_entity_poly.pdbx_seq_one_letter_code
_entity_poly.pdbx_strand_id
1 'polypeptide(L)'
;MNARSWPVVVLLAGLAAACGGRSESDAKGDAGNASGGSGNASSGGSGGAGNASSGGSGNVSGAGGAPACVPGGACAPAGATCTPTDECCPCSYLCQDGTWHTSACPACEAPQCPPTAPAQGDACDPCEALLPSPCAYANGCVSATCNGKTWSVTVTPCPSKIPCDAGNPSCPDEMLCVTPGGLGDTPYCAPNPCGPEPVSCGCAGSLCTYGSCASANAQAVNCICPEC
;
A
#
# COMPACT_ATOMS: atom_id res chain seq x y z
N MET A 1 55.07 8.87 25.92
CA MET A 1 53.98 9.46 26.72
C MET A 1 53.26 10.45 25.82
N ASN A 2 52.24 10.01 25.08
CA ASN A 2 51.55 10.88 24.11
C ASN A 2 50.12 11.11 24.60
N ALA A 3 49.84 12.38 24.93
CA ALA A 3 48.57 12.83 25.49
C ALA A 3 47.48 12.79 24.41
N ARG A 4 46.38 12.09 24.70
CA ARG A 4 45.14 12.11 23.92
C ARG A 4 44.29 13.30 24.37
N SER A 5 44.14 14.30 23.52
CA SER A 5 43.16 15.39 23.71
C SER A 5 41.79 14.92 23.21
N TRP A 6 40.79 14.91 24.10
CA TRP A 6 39.39 14.67 23.76
C TRP A 6 38.68 16.01 23.60
N PRO A 7 37.97 16.29 22.49
CA PRO A 7 37.12 17.46 22.42
C PRO A 7 35.82 17.22 23.20
N VAL A 8 35.52 18.19 24.08
CA VAL A 8 34.27 18.33 24.81
C VAL A 8 33.18 18.78 23.82
N VAL A 9 32.18 17.92 23.58
CA VAL A 9 30.99 18.29 22.81
C VAL A 9 29.96 18.87 23.77
N VAL A 10 29.68 20.17 23.59
CA VAL A 10 28.67 20.93 24.33
C VAL A 10 27.29 20.57 23.77
N LEU A 11 26.44 19.96 24.60
CA LEU A 11 25.03 19.74 24.33
C LEU A 11 24.26 21.06 24.51
N LEU A 12 23.78 21.65 23.42
CA LEU A 12 22.81 22.74 23.42
C LEU A 12 21.40 22.14 23.34
N ALA A 13 20.71 22.15 24.47
CA ALA A 13 19.31 21.75 24.59
C ALA A 13 18.38 22.94 24.29
N GLY A 14 17.43 22.70 23.38
CA GLY A 14 16.00 23.00 23.55
C GLY A 14 15.54 24.46 23.59
N LEU A 15 14.73 24.83 22.59
CA LEU A 15 13.56 25.70 22.74
C LEU A 15 12.56 25.34 21.63
N ALA A 16 11.58 24.50 21.96
CA ALA A 16 10.41 24.23 21.13
C ALA A 16 9.37 25.33 21.39
N ALA A 17 9.01 26.08 20.34
CA ALA A 17 7.88 26.99 20.37
C ALA A 17 6.59 26.21 20.10
N ALA A 18 5.64 26.33 21.02
CA ALA A 18 4.28 25.84 20.90
C ALA A 18 3.45 26.77 19.99
N CYS A 19 2.67 26.19 19.08
CA CYS A 19 1.49 26.82 18.53
C CYS A 19 0.32 25.84 18.63
N GLY A 20 -0.59 26.13 19.55
CA GLY A 20 -1.90 25.49 19.62
C GLY A 20 -2.84 26.07 18.56
N GLY A 21 -3.80 25.25 18.13
CA GLY A 21 -4.94 25.65 17.33
C GLY A 21 -6.10 24.71 17.59
N ARG A 22 -6.98 25.10 18.51
CA ARG A 22 -8.34 24.56 18.60
C ARG A 22 -9.18 25.23 17.52
N SER A 23 -10.04 24.48 16.84
CA SER A 23 -11.21 25.02 16.16
C SER A 23 -12.32 23.99 16.21
N GLU A 24 -13.22 24.18 17.18
CA GLU A 24 -14.59 23.67 17.14
C GLU A 24 -15.38 24.54 16.17
N SER A 25 -16.22 23.94 15.34
CA SER A 25 -17.34 24.64 14.71
C SER A 25 -18.46 23.63 14.47
N ASP A 26 -19.46 23.73 15.34
CA ASP A 26 -20.79 23.20 15.14
C ASP A 26 -21.36 23.61 13.77
N ALA A 27 -21.93 22.66 13.05
CA ALA A 27 -22.96 22.94 12.04
C ALA A 27 -24.03 21.86 12.10
N LYS A 28 -25.08 22.22 12.84
CA LYS A 28 -26.40 21.61 12.91
C LYS A 28 -27.16 21.96 11.62
N GLY A 29 -27.86 21.01 11.01
CA GLY A 29 -28.78 21.31 9.91
C GLY A 29 -29.36 20.09 9.20
N ASP A 30 -30.56 19.70 9.63
CA ASP A 30 -31.45 18.71 9.05
C ASP A 30 -31.77 18.91 7.55
N ALA A 31 -32.06 17.82 6.83
CA ALA A 31 -33.37 17.57 6.20
C ALA A 31 -33.33 16.39 5.19
N GLY A 32 -34.13 15.36 5.49
CA GLY A 32 -34.97 14.59 4.59
C GLY A 32 -34.39 13.99 3.29
N ASN A 33 -34.52 12.68 3.13
CA ASN A 33 -35.62 12.15 2.30
C ASN A 33 -35.86 10.65 2.55
N ALA A 34 -37.14 10.28 2.53
CA ALA A 34 -37.68 8.93 2.55
C ALA A 34 -37.11 8.08 1.39
N SER A 35 -37.10 6.74 1.41
CA SER A 35 -38.30 5.91 1.19
C SER A 35 -37.93 4.41 1.13
N GLY A 36 -38.83 3.54 1.61
CA GLY A 36 -38.91 2.09 1.32
C GLY A 36 -38.26 1.23 2.40
N GLY A 37 -38.96 0.52 3.30
CA GLY A 37 -40.08 -0.41 3.03
C GLY A 37 -39.51 -1.61 2.28
N SER A 38 -39.36 -2.82 2.82
CA SER A 38 -40.32 -3.74 3.45
C SER A 38 -39.48 -4.91 3.99
N GLY A 39 -39.75 -5.60 5.10
CA GLY A 39 -40.94 -6.39 5.37
C GLY A 39 -40.53 -7.50 6.35
N ASN A 40 -41.16 -7.47 7.52
CA ASN A 40 -40.99 -8.42 8.61
C ASN A 40 -41.73 -9.72 8.23
N ALA A 41 -41.03 -10.84 8.06
CA ALA A 41 -41.69 -12.14 7.86
C ALA A 41 -41.71 -12.91 9.19
N SER A 42 -42.75 -12.63 9.98
CA SER A 42 -43.24 -13.55 11.01
C SER A 42 -44.36 -14.37 10.40
N SER A 43 -44.23 -15.69 10.37
CA SER A 43 -45.39 -16.58 10.27
C SER A 43 -45.05 -17.91 10.93
N GLY A 44 -45.57 -18.09 12.14
CA GLY A 44 -45.82 -19.41 12.70
C GLY A 44 -46.95 -20.09 11.91
N GLY A 45 -46.88 -21.42 11.86
CA GLY A 45 -47.89 -22.26 11.26
C GLY A 45 -47.65 -23.71 11.64
N SER A 46 -48.29 -24.16 12.72
CA SER A 46 -48.43 -25.56 13.09
C SER A 46 -49.73 -26.10 12.48
N GLY A 47 -49.68 -27.29 11.88
CA GLY A 47 -50.83 -28.05 11.35
C GLY A 47 -50.51 -28.60 9.97
N GLY A 48 -50.77 -29.84 9.59
CA GLY A 48 -51.39 -30.99 10.24
C GLY A 48 -51.15 -32.20 9.32
N ALA A 49 -51.28 -33.41 9.85
CA ALA A 49 -51.20 -34.64 9.08
C ALA A 49 -52.37 -34.72 8.07
N GLY A 50 -52.09 -35.01 6.80
CA GLY A 50 -53.13 -35.21 5.80
C GLY A 50 -52.65 -35.41 4.37
N ASN A 51 -52.69 -36.67 3.95
CA ASN A 51 -52.97 -37.17 2.59
C ASN A 51 -51.96 -36.94 1.45
N ALA A 52 -51.53 -38.07 0.88
CA ALA A 52 -50.81 -38.16 -0.38
C ALA A 52 -51.69 -37.68 -1.54
N SER A 53 -51.19 -36.73 -2.32
CA SER A 53 -51.72 -36.42 -3.65
C SER A 53 -50.58 -35.96 -4.56
N SER A 54 -50.54 -36.62 -5.69
CA SER A 54 -49.60 -36.59 -6.80
C SER A 54 -49.50 -35.24 -7.53
N GLY A 55 -48.29 -34.91 -7.96
CA GLY A 55 -48.03 -34.31 -9.28
C GLY A 55 -48.42 -32.85 -9.46
N GLY A 56 -47.59 -31.93 -8.96
CA GLY A 56 -47.62 -30.53 -9.36
C GLY A 56 -46.20 -30.00 -9.46
N SER A 57 -45.68 -29.89 -10.68
CA SER A 57 -44.44 -29.17 -10.99
C SER A 57 -44.69 -27.67 -10.83
N GLY A 58 -44.77 -27.21 -9.58
CA GLY A 58 -44.75 -25.80 -9.26
C GLY A 58 -43.34 -25.28 -9.40
N ASN A 59 -43.04 -24.63 -10.53
CA ASN A 59 -41.89 -23.73 -10.65
C ASN A 59 -42.12 -22.55 -9.70
N VAL A 60 -41.82 -22.73 -8.42
CA VAL A 60 -41.56 -21.63 -7.50
C VAL A 60 -40.21 -21.04 -7.89
N SER A 61 -40.23 -20.17 -8.89
CA SER A 61 -39.16 -19.22 -9.16
C SER A 61 -39.16 -18.20 -8.03
N GLY A 62 -38.76 -18.63 -6.83
CA GLY A 62 -38.36 -17.70 -5.80
C GLY A 62 -37.24 -16.87 -6.39
N ALA A 63 -37.36 -15.55 -6.33
CA ALA A 63 -36.26 -14.62 -6.56
C ALA A 63 -35.24 -14.82 -5.42
N GLY A 64 -34.61 -15.99 -5.38
CA GLY A 64 -33.42 -16.22 -4.61
C GLY A 64 -32.40 -15.27 -5.20
N GLY A 65 -32.03 -14.24 -4.43
CA GLY A 65 -30.95 -13.35 -4.81
C GLY A 65 -29.77 -14.18 -5.28
N ALA A 66 -29.09 -13.72 -6.33
CA ALA A 66 -27.92 -14.41 -6.85
C ALA A 66 -27.02 -14.82 -5.67
N PRO A 67 -26.64 -16.10 -5.56
CA PRO A 67 -25.87 -16.56 -4.42
C PRO A 67 -24.60 -15.71 -4.32
N ALA A 68 -24.25 -15.33 -3.08
CA ALA A 68 -23.06 -14.54 -2.84
C ALA A 68 -21.84 -15.21 -3.50
N CYS A 69 -21.05 -14.42 -4.22
CA CYS A 69 -19.83 -14.88 -4.89
C CYS A 69 -18.73 -15.10 -3.83
N VAL A 70 -18.85 -16.18 -3.07
CA VAL A 70 -17.93 -16.53 -1.99
C VAL A 70 -17.36 -17.93 -2.22
N PRO A 71 -16.07 -18.17 -1.96
CA PRO A 71 -15.46 -19.49 -2.07
C PRO A 71 -16.22 -20.53 -1.25
N GLY A 72 -16.54 -21.68 -1.84
CA GLY A 72 -17.32 -22.73 -1.17
C GLY A 72 -18.83 -22.44 -1.06
N GLY A 73 -19.29 -21.28 -1.54
CA GLY A 73 -20.71 -20.96 -1.65
C GLY A 73 -21.39 -21.76 -2.77
N ALA A 74 -22.70 -21.99 -2.62
CA ALA A 74 -23.50 -22.64 -3.65
C ALA A 74 -23.58 -21.76 -4.91
N CYS A 75 -23.60 -22.38 -6.08
CA CYS A 75 -23.67 -21.68 -7.36
C CYS A 75 -24.48 -22.47 -8.39
N ALA A 76 -25.05 -21.75 -9.35
CA ALA A 76 -25.69 -22.32 -10.53
C ALA A 76 -25.78 -21.26 -11.65
N PRO A 77 -25.76 -21.66 -12.92
CA PRO A 77 -25.46 -23.01 -13.43
C PRO A 77 -23.96 -23.37 -13.35
N ALA A 78 -23.64 -24.66 -13.48
CA ALA A 78 -22.24 -25.09 -13.63
C ALA A 78 -21.58 -24.39 -14.83
N GLY A 79 -20.34 -23.95 -14.66
CA GLY A 79 -19.62 -23.12 -15.63
C GLY A 79 -19.89 -21.61 -15.52
N ALA A 80 -20.80 -21.16 -14.65
CA ALA A 80 -20.93 -19.75 -14.34
C ALA A 80 -19.64 -19.21 -13.72
N THR A 81 -19.32 -17.95 -14.01
CA THR A 81 -18.20 -17.24 -13.39
C THR A 81 -18.72 -16.11 -12.51
N CYS A 82 -18.07 -15.86 -11.38
CA CYS A 82 -18.35 -14.68 -10.58
C CYS A 82 -17.05 -14.04 -10.08
N THR A 83 -17.13 -12.75 -9.83
CA THR A 83 -16.02 -11.95 -9.30
C THR A 83 -16.61 -11.05 -8.22
N PRO A 84 -16.14 -11.12 -6.96
CA PRO A 84 -16.59 -10.22 -5.92
C PRO A 84 -16.19 -8.79 -6.28
N THR A 85 -17.06 -7.82 -6.07
CA THR A 85 -16.82 -6.41 -6.42
C THR A 85 -16.11 -5.63 -5.32
N ASP A 86 -16.07 -6.19 -4.11
CA ASP A 86 -15.62 -5.47 -2.91
C ASP A 86 -14.17 -5.79 -2.52
N GLU A 87 -13.47 -6.57 -3.35
CA GLU A 87 -12.07 -6.92 -3.17
C GLU A 87 -11.20 -6.24 -4.24
N CYS A 88 -10.00 -5.87 -3.84
CA CYS A 88 -9.12 -4.99 -4.61
C CYS A 88 -8.33 -5.69 -5.69
N CYS A 89 -8.10 -6.98 -5.49
CA CYS A 89 -7.68 -7.91 -6.52
C CYS A 89 -8.61 -9.11 -6.42
N PRO A 90 -9.84 -8.99 -6.91
CA PRO A 90 -10.83 -10.03 -6.68
C PRO A 90 -10.40 -11.27 -7.47
N CYS A 91 -10.36 -12.40 -6.79
CA CYS A 91 -10.18 -13.66 -7.49
C CYS A 91 -11.42 -13.94 -8.35
N SER A 92 -11.20 -14.51 -9.53
CA SER A 92 -12.28 -15.07 -10.34
C SER A 92 -12.66 -16.44 -9.79
N TYR A 93 -13.96 -16.69 -9.66
CA TYR A 93 -14.51 -17.97 -9.26
C TYR A 93 -15.26 -18.62 -10.43
N LEU A 94 -15.18 -19.94 -10.50
CA LEU A 94 -15.87 -20.78 -11.46
C LEU A 94 -16.78 -21.76 -10.71
N CYS A 95 -18.03 -21.84 -11.14
CA CYS A 95 -19.01 -22.75 -10.57
C CYS A 95 -18.75 -24.18 -11.06
N GLN A 96 -18.32 -25.08 -10.17
CA GLN A 96 -18.13 -26.50 -10.46
C GLN A 96 -18.90 -27.33 -9.43
N ASP A 97 -19.64 -28.34 -9.90
CA ASP A 97 -20.44 -29.23 -9.05
C ASP A 97 -21.37 -28.50 -8.06
N GLY A 98 -21.90 -27.35 -8.49
CA GLY A 98 -22.80 -26.51 -7.68
C GLY A 98 -22.11 -25.68 -6.60
N THR A 99 -20.78 -25.56 -6.62
CA THR A 99 -19.99 -24.78 -5.66
C THR A 99 -19.01 -23.82 -6.35
N TRP A 100 -18.78 -22.63 -5.78
CA TRP A 100 -17.77 -21.68 -6.28
C TRP A 100 -16.35 -22.15 -5.96
N HIS A 101 -15.53 -22.37 -7.00
CA HIS A 101 -14.11 -22.70 -6.90
C HIS A 101 -13.25 -21.55 -7.40
N THR A 102 -12.13 -21.26 -6.74
CA THR A 102 -11.17 -20.25 -7.20
C THR A 102 -10.54 -20.69 -8.51
N SER A 103 -10.73 -19.91 -9.58
CA SER A 103 -10.19 -20.22 -10.91
C SER A 103 -8.87 -19.52 -11.17
N ALA A 104 -8.81 -18.21 -10.93
CA ALA A 104 -7.61 -17.40 -11.11
C ALA A 104 -7.64 -16.19 -10.17
N CYS A 105 -6.54 -15.97 -9.47
CA CYS A 105 -6.29 -14.72 -8.75
C CYS A 105 -5.21 -13.98 -9.54
N PRO A 106 -5.51 -12.82 -10.16
CA PRO A 106 -4.44 -12.00 -10.71
C PRO A 106 -3.45 -11.68 -9.60
N ALA A 107 -2.15 -11.69 -9.90
CA ALA A 107 -1.18 -11.17 -8.96
C ALA A 107 -1.57 -9.72 -8.65
N CYS A 108 -1.83 -9.39 -7.38
CA CYS A 108 -1.90 -8.00 -6.98
C CYS A 108 -0.53 -7.41 -7.27
N GLU A 109 -0.40 -6.70 -8.39
CA GLU A 109 0.80 -5.94 -8.65
C GLU A 109 0.87 -4.90 -7.54
N ALA A 110 1.93 -4.97 -6.75
CA ALA A 110 2.01 -4.13 -5.59
C ALA A 110 2.11 -2.67 -6.06
N PRO A 111 1.25 -1.76 -5.56
CA PRO A 111 1.19 -0.41 -6.09
C PRO A 111 2.56 0.26 -5.96
N GLN A 112 3.01 0.87 -7.05
CA GLN A 112 4.21 1.68 -7.06
C GLN A 112 4.08 2.82 -6.05
N CYS A 113 5.20 3.25 -5.47
CA CYS A 113 5.21 4.40 -4.57
C CYS A 113 4.65 5.64 -5.28
N PRO A 114 3.63 6.33 -4.71
CA PRO A 114 3.12 7.54 -5.31
C PRO A 114 4.21 8.62 -5.31
N PRO A 115 4.19 9.58 -6.26
CA PRO A 115 5.19 10.64 -6.34
C PRO A 115 5.17 11.58 -5.13
N THR A 116 4.08 11.59 -4.36
CA THR A 116 3.92 12.38 -3.14
C THR A 116 3.44 11.46 -2.03
N ALA A 117 4.10 11.53 -0.87
CA ALA A 117 3.71 10.76 0.30
C ALA A 117 2.30 11.16 0.75
N PRO A 118 1.39 10.21 1.01
CA PRO A 118 0.12 10.52 1.64
C PRO A 118 0.33 11.10 3.05
N ALA A 119 -0.52 12.01 3.47
CA ALA A 119 -0.53 12.51 4.83
C ALA A 119 -1.36 11.60 5.74
N GLN A 120 -1.06 11.65 7.04
CA GLN A 120 -1.83 10.95 8.07
C GLN A 120 -3.30 11.41 8.03
N GLY A 121 -4.23 10.47 7.86
CA GLY A 121 -5.67 10.74 7.83
C GLY A 121 -6.22 11.12 6.46
N ASP A 122 -5.39 11.22 5.42
CA ASP A 122 -5.86 11.41 4.05
C ASP A 122 -6.79 10.26 3.63
N ALA A 123 -7.76 10.57 2.76
CA ALA A 123 -8.63 9.56 2.19
C ALA A 123 -7.82 8.57 1.35
N CYS A 124 -8.14 7.29 1.48
CA CYS A 124 -7.54 6.23 0.69
C CYS A 124 -8.62 5.29 0.18
N ASP A 125 -8.37 4.72 -1.00
CA ASP A 125 -9.14 3.56 -1.43
C ASP A 125 -8.60 2.32 -0.68
N PRO A 126 -9.45 1.47 -0.08
CA PRO A 126 -9.01 0.19 0.49
C PRO A 126 -8.25 -0.69 -0.51
N CYS A 127 -8.32 -0.38 -1.80
CA CYS A 127 -7.58 -1.05 -2.86
C CYS A 127 -6.21 -0.52 -3.17
N GLU A 128 -5.84 0.63 -2.60
CA GLU A 128 -4.47 1.16 -2.62
C GLU A 128 -3.67 0.70 -1.40
N ALA A 129 -4.28 -0.06 -0.48
CA ALA A 129 -3.99 -0.09 0.95
C ALA A 129 -2.60 -0.57 1.41
N LEU A 130 -1.77 -1.09 0.51
CA LEU A 130 -0.49 -1.66 0.88
C LEU A 130 0.58 -1.11 -0.05
N LEU A 131 1.28 -0.07 0.41
CA LEU A 131 2.64 0.14 -0.05
C LEU A 131 3.44 -1.08 0.48
N PRO A 132 3.83 -2.03 -0.38
CA PRO A 132 4.42 -3.31 0.02
C PRO A 132 5.78 -3.13 0.74
N SER A 133 6.36 -1.93 0.65
CA SER A 133 7.63 -1.53 1.21
C SER A 133 7.56 -0.06 1.63
N PRO A 134 8.29 0.37 2.67
CA PRO A 134 8.38 1.78 3.00
C PRO A 134 8.95 2.55 1.80
N CYS A 135 8.19 3.50 1.29
CA CYS A 135 8.58 4.33 0.17
C CYS A 135 9.53 5.43 0.65
N ALA A 136 10.63 5.63 -0.07
CA ALA A 136 11.60 6.66 0.26
C ALA A 136 11.11 8.04 -0.23
N TYR A 137 10.95 8.98 0.69
CA TYR A 137 10.63 10.37 0.40
C TYR A 137 11.68 11.30 1.03
N ALA A 138 11.62 12.60 0.68
CA ALA A 138 12.56 13.61 1.18
C ALA A 138 12.66 13.68 2.71
N ASN A 139 11.59 13.30 3.42
CA ASN A 139 11.52 13.36 4.89
C ASN A 139 11.78 12.01 5.58
N GLY A 140 12.13 10.97 4.84
CA GLY A 140 12.38 9.63 5.38
C GLY A 140 11.60 8.53 4.65
N CYS A 141 11.61 7.35 5.26
CA CYS A 141 10.95 6.17 4.73
C CYS A 141 9.55 6.11 5.29
N VAL A 142 8.57 6.21 4.40
CA VAL A 142 7.16 6.29 4.77
C VAL A 142 6.50 4.96 4.47
N SER A 143 6.03 4.30 5.53
CA SER A 143 5.13 3.16 5.44
C SER A 143 3.70 3.66 5.64
N ALA A 144 2.81 3.42 4.68
CA ALA A 144 1.41 3.83 4.78
C ALA A 144 0.50 2.61 4.64
N THR A 145 -0.53 2.54 5.47
CA THR A 145 -1.55 1.49 5.46
C THR A 145 -2.93 2.12 5.46
N CYS A 146 -3.79 1.76 4.50
CA CYS A 146 -5.16 2.27 4.45
C CYS A 146 -6.05 1.50 5.43
N ASN A 147 -6.49 2.16 6.51
CA ASN A 147 -7.40 1.59 7.51
C ASN A 147 -8.77 2.27 7.39
N GLY A 148 -9.79 1.54 6.95
CA GLY A 148 -11.17 2.02 6.95
C GLY A 148 -11.42 3.27 6.09
N LYS A 149 -10.68 3.41 4.97
CA LYS A 149 -10.66 4.56 4.03
C LYS A 149 -9.81 5.76 4.45
N THR A 150 -8.96 5.61 5.47
CA THR A 150 -7.97 6.65 5.85
C THR A 150 -6.56 6.09 5.90
N TRP A 151 -5.59 6.86 5.40
CA TRP A 151 -4.17 6.50 5.47
C TRP A 151 -3.66 6.58 6.91
N SER A 152 -3.07 5.49 7.39
CA SER A 152 -2.23 5.45 8.59
C SER A 152 -0.78 5.46 8.15
N VAL A 153 -0.07 6.55 8.44
CA VAL A 153 1.27 6.83 7.92
C VAL A 153 2.27 6.75 9.06
N THR A 154 3.28 5.91 8.90
CA THR A 154 4.43 5.80 9.80
C THR A 154 5.66 6.27 9.06
N VAL A 155 6.26 7.36 9.53
CA VAL A 155 7.54 7.85 9.03
C VAL A 155 8.64 7.30 9.91
N THR A 156 9.47 6.42 9.37
CA THR A 156 10.71 6.02 10.01
C THR A 156 11.88 6.72 9.33
N PRO A 157 12.95 7.04 10.07
CA PRO A 157 14.22 7.32 9.43
C PRO A 157 14.51 6.14 8.50
N CYS A 158 14.77 6.41 7.22
CA CYS A 158 15.25 5.34 6.35
C CYS A 158 16.44 4.68 7.04
N PRO A 159 16.53 3.34 7.07
CA PRO A 159 17.68 2.66 7.64
C PRO A 159 18.92 3.35 7.10
N SER A 160 19.72 3.88 8.03
CA SER A 160 20.87 4.73 7.75
C SER A 160 21.63 4.09 6.60
N LYS A 161 21.63 4.76 5.44
CA LYS A 161 22.54 4.56 4.31
C LYS A 161 23.23 3.19 4.40
N ILE A 162 22.62 2.12 3.86
CA ILE A 162 23.23 0.79 3.90
C ILE A 162 24.64 0.97 3.32
N PRO A 163 25.69 0.77 4.12
CA PRO A 163 27.03 1.06 3.67
C PRO A 163 27.33 0.11 2.52
N CYS A 164 27.78 0.66 1.41
CA CYS A 164 28.33 -0.12 0.31
C CYS A 164 29.82 0.20 0.20
N ASP A 165 30.57 -0.74 -0.36
CA ASP A 165 31.99 -0.50 -0.66
C ASP A 165 32.10 -0.03 -2.11
N ALA A 166 32.81 1.07 -2.36
CA ALA A 166 33.08 1.55 -3.71
C ALA A 166 33.86 0.51 -4.55
N GLY A 167 34.62 -0.38 -3.89
CA GLY A 167 35.33 -1.49 -4.55
C GLY A 167 34.51 -2.76 -4.72
N ASN A 168 33.38 -2.89 -4.01
CA ASN A 168 32.46 -4.02 -4.11
C ASN A 168 31.03 -3.55 -3.82
N PRO A 169 30.33 -3.00 -4.84
CA PRO A 169 29.02 -2.40 -4.68
C PRO A 169 27.96 -3.49 -4.51
N SER A 170 27.92 -4.09 -3.33
CA SER A 170 26.95 -5.11 -2.97
C SER A 170 25.77 -4.44 -2.28
N CYS A 171 24.90 -3.84 -3.09
CA CYS A 171 23.60 -3.36 -2.64
C CYS A 171 22.53 -4.42 -2.90
N PRO A 172 21.42 -4.42 -2.14
CA PRO A 172 20.24 -5.23 -2.48
C PRO A 172 19.77 -4.96 -3.91
N ASP A 173 19.03 -5.92 -4.49
CA ASP A 173 18.45 -5.76 -5.83
C ASP A 173 17.65 -4.45 -5.93
N GLU A 174 17.67 -3.81 -7.11
CA GLU A 174 17.07 -2.50 -7.40
C GLU A 174 17.69 -1.30 -6.66
N MET A 175 18.86 -1.48 -6.01
CA MET A 175 19.63 -0.40 -5.40
C MET A 175 21.01 -0.21 -6.04
N LEU A 176 21.48 1.03 -6.03
CA LEU A 176 22.78 1.45 -6.52
C LEU A 176 23.66 1.91 -5.36
N CYS A 177 24.93 1.53 -5.40
CA CYS A 177 25.94 2.05 -4.50
C CYS A 177 26.33 3.48 -4.92
N VAL A 178 25.91 4.47 -4.13
CA VAL A 178 26.23 5.87 -4.35
C VAL A 178 27.51 6.20 -3.60
N THR A 179 28.54 6.61 -4.33
CA THR A 179 29.76 7.20 -3.78
C THR A 179 29.63 8.72 -3.82
N PRO A 180 29.34 9.37 -2.69
CA PRO A 180 29.26 10.83 -2.61
C PRO A 180 30.63 11.46 -2.84
N GLY A 181 30.65 12.63 -3.50
CA GLY A 181 31.89 13.34 -3.85
C GLY A 181 32.43 14.26 -2.75
N GLY A 182 31.75 14.33 -1.59
CA GLY A 182 32.15 15.19 -0.47
C GLY A 182 33.20 14.53 0.42
N LEU A 183 34.13 15.34 0.95
CA LEU A 183 35.10 14.88 1.96
C LEU A 183 34.38 14.36 3.21
N GLY A 184 34.59 13.08 3.52
CA GLY A 184 34.10 12.43 4.74
C GLY A 184 32.74 11.73 4.60
N ASP A 185 32.11 11.78 3.42
CA ASP A 185 30.89 11.03 3.18
C ASP A 185 31.20 9.54 2.89
N THR A 186 30.44 8.64 3.50
CA THR A 186 30.55 7.19 3.26
C THR A 186 29.65 6.75 2.11
N PRO A 187 30.10 5.84 1.22
CA PRO A 187 29.24 5.30 0.17
C PRO A 187 28.03 4.57 0.75
N TYR A 188 26.91 4.63 0.04
CA TYR A 188 25.64 4.10 0.53
C TYR A 188 24.73 3.57 -0.58
N CYS A 189 23.92 2.57 -0.28
CA CYS A 189 22.90 2.09 -1.21
C CYS A 189 21.72 3.07 -1.27
N ALA A 190 21.29 3.40 -2.49
CA ALA A 190 20.09 4.18 -2.77
C ALA A 190 19.25 3.49 -3.86
N PRO A 191 17.92 3.68 -3.88
CA PRO A 191 17.08 3.14 -4.96
C PRO A 191 17.55 3.61 -6.34
N ASN A 192 17.45 2.75 -7.36
CA ASN A 192 17.79 3.09 -8.74
C ASN A 192 16.73 4.04 -9.36
N PRO A 193 17.04 5.33 -9.59
CA PRO A 193 16.08 6.28 -10.17
C PRO A 193 15.88 6.08 -11.68
N CYS A 194 16.69 5.25 -12.32
CA CYS A 194 16.57 4.89 -13.73
C CYS A 194 15.53 3.78 -13.97
N GLY A 195 15.04 3.14 -12.88
CA GLY A 195 14.12 2.02 -12.97
C GLY A 195 14.68 0.89 -13.86
N PRO A 196 13.90 0.36 -14.83
CA PRO A 196 14.36 -0.71 -15.71
C PRO A 196 15.32 -0.23 -16.82
N GLU A 197 15.50 1.08 -16.99
CA GLU A 197 16.43 1.60 -18.00
C GLU A 197 17.89 1.46 -17.56
N PRO A 198 18.83 1.36 -18.51
CA PRO A 198 20.25 1.34 -18.19
C PRO A 198 20.66 2.54 -17.34
N VAL A 199 21.33 2.26 -16.22
CA VAL A 199 21.78 3.28 -15.28
C VAL A 199 22.72 4.25 -15.99
N SER A 200 22.36 5.53 -15.97
CA SER A 200 23.16 6.60 -16.56
C SER A 200 23.17 7.83 -15.65
N CYS A 201 24.17 8.69 -15.80
CA CYS A 201 24.22 9.95 -15.05
C CYS A 201 23.01 10.87 -15.31
N GLY A 202 22.31 10.71 -16.44
CA GLY A 202 21.11 11.49 -16.75
C GLY A 202 19.96 11.23 -15.77
N CYS A 203 19.73 9.98 -15.41
CA CYS A 203 18.70 9.58 -14.45
C CYS A 203 19.24 9.48 -13.02
N ALA A 204 20.48 9.04 -12.83
CA ALA A 204 21.10 8.87 -11.51
C ALA A 204 21.66 10.15 -10.88
N GLY A 205 21.71 11.27 -11.64
CA GLY A 205 22.26 12.53 -11.14
C GLY A 205 21.56 13.08 -9.90
N SER A 206 20.27 12.77 -9.72
CA SER A 206 19.48 13.14 -8.53
C SER A 206 20.00 12.53 -7.23
N LEU A 207 20.79 11.45 -7.30
CA LEU A 207 21.40 10.81 -6.13
C LEU A 207 22.61 11.60 -5.59
N CYS A 208 23.18 12.52 -6.39
CA CYS A 208 24.33 13.32 -6.00
C CYS A 208 23.92 14.62 -5.29
N THR A 209 23.90 14.62 -3.95
CA THR A 209 23.40 15.75 -3.14
C THR A 209 24.21 17.03 -3.29
N TYR A 210 25.55 16.93 -3.37
CA TYR A 210 26.46 18.09 -3.34
C TYR A 210 27.24 18.31 -4.63
N GLY A 211 26.83 17.67 -5.73
CA GLY A 211 27.65 17.66 -6.93
C GLY A 211 26.97 17.10 -8.16
N SER A 212 27.78 16.67 -9.11
CA SER A 212 27.30 16.07 -10.36
C SER A 212 27.71 14.60 -10.43
N CYS A 213 26.94 13.80 -11.16
CA CYS A 213 27.33 12.43 -11.45
C CYS A 213 28.54 12.43 -12.38
N ALA A 214 29.64 11.85 -11.93
CA ALA A 214 30.87 11.69 -12.71
C ALA A 214 30.82 10.44 -13.58
N SER A 215 30.30 9.35 -13.02
CA SER A 215 30.14 8.08 -13.70
C SER A 215 29.01 7.28 -13.08
N ALA A 216 28.27 6.55 -13.90
CA ALA A 216 27.27 5.60 -13.44
C ALA A 216 27.42 4.28 -14.20
N ASN A 217 27.17 3.17 -13.51
CA ASN A 217 27.10 1.83 -14.08
C ASN A 217 25.93 1.07 -13.44
N ALA A 218 25.73 -0.19 -13.84
CA ALA A 218 24.60 -1.01 -13.41
C ALA A 218 24.47 -1.19 -11.88
N GLN A 219 25.52 -0.95 -11.10
CA GLN A 219 25.54 -1.20 -9.65
C GLN A 219 26.00 0.00 -8.82
N ALA A 220 26.59 1.03 -9.44
CA ALA A 220 27.20 2.13 -8.72
C ALA A 220 27.08 3.47 -9.45
N VAL A 221 27.00 4.53 -8.65
CA VAL A 221 26.97 5.93 -9.08
C VAL A 221 28.05 6.67 -8.33
N ASN A 222 28.98 7.28 -9.05
CA ASN A 222 30.04 8.08 -8.48
C ASN A 222 29.73 9.56 -8.68
N CYS A 223 29.67 10.30 -7.58
CA CYS A 223 29.42 11.73 -7.58
C CYS A 223 30.75 12.47 -7.40
N ILE A 224 30.90 13.59 -8.10
CA ILE A 224 32.00 14.53 -7.90
C ILE A 224 31.44 15.85 -7.36
N CYS A 225 32.08 16.39 -6.34
CA CYS A 225 31.87 17.75 -5.91
C CYS A 225 33.15 18.54 -6.22
N PRO A 226 33.15 19.43 -7.22
CA PRO A 226 34.35 20.19 -7.60
C PRO A 226 34.84 21.18 -6.53
N GLU A 227 33.95 21.56 -5.61
CA GLU A 227 34.20 22.57 -4.57
C GLU A 227 34.23 21.98 -3.15
N CYS A 228 34.15 20.65 -3.06
CA CYS A 228 34.41 19.86 -1.87
C CYS A 228 35.81 19.20 -2.02
#